data_AF-A0A511MEG0-F1
#
_entry.id   AF-A0A511MEG0-F1
#
_cell.length_a   1.000
_cell.length_b   1.000
_cell.length_c   1.000
_cell.angle_alpha   90.00
_cell.angle_beta   90.00
_cell.angle_gamma   90.00
#
_symmetry.space_group_name_H-M   'P 1'
#
loop_
_entity.id
_entity.type
_entity.pdbx_description
1 polymer ?
#
loop_
_entity_poly.entity_id
_entity_poly.type
_entity_poly.pdbx_seq_one_letter_code
_entity_poly.pdbx_strand_id
1 'polypeptide(L)'
;MTSIDLPPRIPGDRRGWLTFTTALGAVWQNAEDATHAADFDAGTPKRTRPATDTEKTLLRALGLRLPEDQPGATASARLHTTVEFLSATLRRRTWPALADQTPTP
;
A
#
# COMPACT_ATOMS: atom_id res chain seq x y z
N MET A 1 19.36 -4.06 3.51
CA MET A 1 18.02 -3.47 3.22
C MET A 1 18.27 -2.06 2.71
N THR A 2 18.02 -1.82 1.43
CA THR A 2 18.16 -0.48 0.83
C THR A 2 17.04 0.38 1.41
N SER A 3 17.38 1.39 2.20
CA SER A 3 16.40 2.35 2.71
C SER A 3 15.84 3.12 1.50
N ILE A 4 14.52 3.05 1.28
CA ILE A 4 13.85 3.89 0.29
C ILE A 4 13.75 5.29 0.91
N ASP A 5 14.25 6.29 0.20
CA ASP A 5 13.97 7.68 0.51
C ASP A 5 12.53 8.00 0.07
N LEU A 6 11.63 8.08 1.04
CA LEU A 6 10.22 8.37 0.80
C LEU A 6 9.99 9.87 0.97
N PRO A 7 9.26 10.51 0.03
CA PRO A 7 8.75 11.85 0.29
C PRO A 7 7.85 11.85 1.53
N PRO A 8 7.63 13.02 2.16
CA PRO A 8 6.66 13.16 3.24
C PRO A 8 5.28 12.62 2.82
N ARG A 9 4.57 11.99 3.75
CA ARG A 9 3.20 11.56 3.46
C ARG A 9 2.23 12.72 3.57
N ILE A 10 1.00 12.45 3.13
CA ILE A 10 -0.16 13.28 3.40
C ILE A 10 -1.00 12.57 4.47
N PRO A 11 -0.85 12.91 5.76
CA PRO A 11 -1.65 12.31 6.83
C PRO A 11 -3.16 12.53 6.62
N GLY A 12 -3.96 11.51 6.88
CA GLY A 12 -5.43 11.58 6.76
C GLY A 12 -5.97 11.65 5.32
N ASP A 13 -5.12 11.49 4.30
CA ASP A 13 -5.58 11.44 2.91
C ASP A 13 -6.56 10.27 2.70
N ARG A 14 -7.68 10.55 2.01
CA ARG A 14 -8.74 9.56 1.73
C ARG A 14 -8.26 8.39 0.89
N ARG A 15 -7.15 8.53 0.16
CA ARG A 15 -6.51 7.48 -0.64
C ARG A 15 -5.77 6.44 0.22
N GLY A 16 -5.49 6.77 1.49
CA GLY A 16 -4.83 5.90 2.44
C GLY A 16 -3.34 6.18 2.61
N TRP A 17 -2.64 5.25 3.24
CA TRP A 17 -1.28 5.44 3.77
C TRP A 17 -0.18 5.65 2.74
N LEU A 18 -0.30 5.05 1.56
CA LEU A 18 0.69 5.17 0.49
C LEU A 18 0.38 6.39 -0.39
N THR A 19 0.35 7.56 0.25
CA THR A 19 0.08 8.85 -0.39
C THR A 19 1.12 9.87 0.06
N PHE A 20 1.80 10.47 -0.90
CA PHE A 20 3.01 11.28 -0.68
C PHE A 20 2.86 12.68 -1.27
N THR A 21 3.59 13.66 -0.74
CA THR A 21 3.54 15.07 -1.19
C THR A 21 4.11 15.27 -2.58
N THR A 22 5.01 14.39 -3.01
CA THR A 22 5.60 14.36 -4.36
C THR A 22 5.61 12.94 -4.90
N ALA A 23 5.86 12.81 -6.21
CA ALA A 23 6.05 11.52 -6.83
C ALA A 23 7.19 10.73 -6.17
N LEU A 24 7.05 9.40 -6.17
CA LEU A 24 8.12 8.49 -5.76
C LEU A 24 9.23 8.49 -6.83
N GLY A 25 10.40 7.94 -6.48
CA GLY A 25 11.41 7.59 -7.48
C GLY A 25 10.81 6.70 -8.58
N ALA A 26 11.27 6.87 -9.83
CA ALA A 26 10.62 6.33 -11.02
C ALA A 26 10.27 4.84 -10.95
N VAL A 27 11.15 4.01 -10.37
CA VAL A 27 10.90 2.56 -10.19
C VAL A 27 9.63 2.30 -9.37
N TRP A 28 9.48 3.01 -8.26
CA TRP A 28 8.35 2.85 -7.34
C TRP A 28 7.08 3.49 -7.90
N GLN A 29 7.21 4.66 -8.53
CA GLN A 29 6.07 5.33 -9.14
C GLN A 29 5.47 4.49 -10.28
N ASN A 30 6.30 3.97 -11.18
CA ASN A 30 5.84 3.12 -12.28
C ASN A 30 5.15 1.84 -11.79
N ALA A 31 5.66 1.22 -10.72
CA ALA A 31 5.05 0.01 -10.16
C ALA A 31 3.69 0.31 -9.48
N GLU A 32 3.56 1.46 -8.81
CA GLU A 32 2.32 1.90 -8.20
C GLU A 32 1.26 2.26 -9.25
N ASP A 33 1.67 2.92 -10.35
CA ASP A 33 0.81 3.29 -11.47
C ASP A 33 0.33 2.05 -12.23
N ALA A 34 1.21 1.08 -12.47
CA ALA A 34 0.83 -0.21 -13.06
C ALA A 34 -0.17 -0.97 -12.19
N THR A 35 0.04 -0.96 -10.86
CA THR A 35 -0.91 -1.58 -9.92
C THR A 35 -2.24 -0.83 -9.90
N HIS A 36 -2.24 0.50 -10.05
CA HIS A 36 -3.45 1.29 -10.16
C HIS A 36 -4.25 0.95 -11.41
N ALA A 37 -3.59 0.90 -12.58
CA ALA A 37 -4.22 0.48 -13.82
C ALA A 37 -4.84 -0.92 -13.69
N ALA A 38 -4.09 -1.90 -13.17
CA ALA A 38 -4.60 -3.25 -12.98
C ALA A 38 -5.77 -3.35 -11.98
N ASP A 39 -5.77 -2.52 -10.93
CA ASP A 39 -6.90 -2.44 -9.99
C ASP A 39 -8.14 -1.81 -10.64
N PHE A 40 -7.95 -0.81 -11.51
CA PHE A 40 -9.03 -0.17 -12.25
C PHE A 40 -9.64 -1.12 -13.30
N ASP A 41 -8.80 -1.80 -14.08
CA ASP A 41 -9.22 -2.74 -15.14
C ASP A 41 -9.97 -3.96 -14.61
N ALA A 42 -9.78 -4.31 -13.32
CA ALA A 42 -10.55 -5.35 -12.66
C ALA A 42 -12.05 -5.00 -12.52
N GLY A 43 -12.44 -3.75 -12.76
CA GLY A 43 -13.84 -3.31 -12.90
C GLY A 43 -14.70 -3.43 -11.65
N THR A 44 -14.11 -3.74 -10.49
CA THR A 44 -14.84 -3.95 -9.24
C THR A 44 -14.67 -2.75 -8.31
N PRO A 45 -15.76 -2.12 -7.81
CA PRO A 45 -15.67 -0.95 -6.94
C PRO A 45 -14.88 -1.19 -5.64
N LYS A 46 -14.92 -2.43 -5.13
CA LYS A 46 -14.18 -2.83 -3.93
C LYS A 46 -13.65 -4.24 -4.08
N ARG A 47 -12.35 -4.44 -3.82
CA ARG A 47 -11.72 -5.77 -3.87
C ARG A 47 -10.64 -5.93 -2.82
N THR A 48 -10.36 -7.17 -2.44
CA THR A 48 -9.23 -7.53 -1.60
C THR A 48 -8.31 -8.45 -2.38
N ARG A 49 -7.01 -8.16 -2.36
CA ARG A 49 -5.99 -8.97 -3.03
C ARG A 49 -4.72 -9.05 -2.18
N PRO A 50 -3.81 -9.99 -2.44
CA PRO A 50 -2.47 -9.96 -1.85
C PRO A 50 -1.80 -8.60 -2.06
N ALA A 51 -1.13 -8.06 -1.03
CA ALA A 51 -0.31 -6.86 -1.17
C ALA A 51 0.81 -7.09 -2.18
N THR A 52 1.09 -6.11 -3.04
CA THR A 52 2.19 -6.21 -4.00
C THR A 52 3.53 -6.06 -3.28
N ASP A 53 4.63 -6.53 -3.90
CA ASP A 53 5.96 -6.35 -3.31
C ASP A 53 6.32 -4.87 -3.15
N THR A 54 5.87 -4.02 -4.08
CA THR A 54 5.98 -2.56 -3.96
C THR A 54 5.26 -2.04 -2.73
N GLU A 55 3.99 -2.39 -2.53
CA GLU A 55 3.24 -1.96 -1.36
C GLU A 55 3.90 -2.41 -0.06
N LYS A 56 4.31 -3.68 0.02
CA LYS A 56 5.00 -4.22 1.18
C LYS A 56 6.29 -3.46 1.46
N THR A 57 7.06 -3.14 0.43
CA THR A 57 8.32 -2.40 0.58
C THR A 57 8.07 -0.97 1.07
N LEU A 58 7.08 -0.27 0.50
CA LEU A 58 6.72 1.08 0.93
C LEU A 58 6.18 1.08 2.36
N LEU A 59 5.33 0.12 2.74
CA LEU A 59 4.81 -0.01 4.10
C LEU A 59 5.92 -0.25 5.13
N ARG A 60 6.91 -1.10 4.80
CA ARG A 60 8.10 -1.29 5.65
C ARG A 60 8.94 -0.02 5.77
N ALA A 61 9.11 0.73 4.69
CA ALA A 61 9.81 2.02 4.70
C ALA A 61 9.07 3.06 5.55
N LEU A 62 7.75 2.92 5.71
CA LEU A 62 6.92 3.69 6.65
C LEU A 62 6.94 3.17 8.09
N GLY A 63 7.83 2.23 8.42
CA GLY A 63 8.00 1.67 9.75
C GLY A 63 6.97 0.62 10.15
N LEU A 64 6.10 0.18 9.24
CA LEU A 64 5.09 -0.84 9.54
C LEU A 64 5.71 -2.23 9.54
N ARG A 65 5.28 -3.06 10.49
CA ARG A 65 5.65 -4.47 10.59
C ARG A 65 4.57 -5.31 9.93
N LEU A 66 4.94 -6.04 8.88
CA LEU A 66 3.96 -6.85 8.14
C LEU A 66 3.73 -8.20 8.87
N PRO A 67 2.53 -8.80 8.77
CA PRO A 67 2.23 -10.03 9.52
C PRO A 67 3.08 -11.21 9.03
N GLU A 68 3.42 -11.22 7.74
CA GLU A 68 4.31 -12.19 7.11
C GLU A 68 5.78 -12.07 7.53
N ASP A 69 6.19 -10.97 8.17
CA ASP A 69 7.54 -10.79 8.71
C ASP A 69 7.69 -11.34 10.14
N GLN A 70 6.59 -11.78 10.77
CA GLN A 70 6.62 -12.27 12.14
C GLN A 70 7.18 -13.71 12.23
N PRO A 71 7.88 -14.06 13.32
CA PRO A 71 8.32 -15.43 13.56
C PRO A 71 7.14 -16.41 13.53
N GLY A 72 7.27 -17.48 12.75
CA GLY A 72 6.21 -18.49 12.61
C GLY A 72 5.08 -18.10 11.63
N ALA A 73 5.23 -17.01 10.87
CA ALA A 73 4.29 -16.66 9.82
C ALA A 73 4.18 -17.77 8.77
N THR A 74 2.95 -18.11 8.40
CA THR A 74 2.64 -19.07 7.33
C THR A 74 2.12 -18.33 6.10
N ALA A 75 1.84 -19.06 5.01
CA ALA A 75 1.24 -18.47 3.82
C ALA A 75 -0.09 -17.73 4.08
N SER A 76 -0.83 -18.10 5.13
CA SER A 76 -2.08 -17.42 5.52
C SER A 76 -1.84 -16.07 6.20
N ALA A 77 -0.63 -15.79 6.69
CA ALA A 77 -0.25 -14.49 7.23
C ALA A 77 0.07 -13.45 6.14
N ARG A 78 0.02 -13.85 4.86
CA ARG A 78 0.30 -12.95 3.73
C ARG A 78 -0.53 -11.69 3.84
N LEU A 79 0.12 -10.53 3.73
CA LEU A 79 -0.57 -9.25 3.79
C LEU A 79 -1.53 -9.10 2.61
N HIS A 80 -2.73 -8.60 2.88
CA HIS A 80 -3.72 -8.26 1.87
C HIS A 80 -4.00 -6.76 1.86
N THR A 81 -4.19 -6.23 0.66
CA THR A 81 -4.60 -4.84 0.41
C THR A 81 -6.08 -4.83 0.06
N THR A 82 -6.86 -4.05 0.79
CA THR A 82 -8.24 -3.72 0.41
C THR A 82 -8.21 -2.46 -0.44
N VAL A 83 -8.76 -2.56 -1.64
CA VAL A 83 -8.88 -1.50 -2.62
C VAL A 83 -10.35 -1.10 -2.73
N GLU A 84 -10.63 0.19 -2.69
CA GLU A 84 -11.98 0.74 -2.87
C GLU A 84 -11.93 2.01 -3.72
N PHE A 85 -12.66 2.03 -4.83
CA PHE A 85 -12.83 3.22 -5.66
C PHE A 85 -13.94 4.08 -5.07
N LEU A 86 -13.57 5.22 -4.47
CA LEU A 86 -14.49 6.20 -3.88
C LEU A 86 -15.21 7.05 -4.93
N SER A 87 -14.62 7.12 -6.13
CA SER A 87 -15.20 7.72 -7.34
C SER A 87 -14.63 6.98 -8.55
N ALA A 88 -15.01 7.41 -9.76
CA ALA A 88 -14.51 6.80 -11.00
C ALA A 88 -12.97 6.73 -11.09
N THR A 89 -12.23 7.62 -10.40
CA THR A 89 -10.75 7.67 -10.49
C THR A 89 -10.06 7.72 -9.13
N LEU A 90 -10.78 7.94 -8.04
CA LEU A 90 -10.19 8.05 -6.70
C LEU A 90 -10.16 6.69 -6.00
N ARG A 91 -8.99 6.06 -5.99
CA ARG A 91 -8.75 4.79 -5.29
C ARG A 91 -8.28 5.02 -3.86
N ARG A 92 -8.92 4.33 -2.91
CA ARG A 92 -8.48 4.16 -1.52
C ARG A 92 -7.85 2.78 -1.34
N ARG A 93 -6.72 2.72 -0.65
CA ARG A 93 -6.10 1.48 -0.18
C ARG A 93 -6.02 1.45 1.35
N THR A 94 -6.38 0.31 1.92
CA THR A 94 -6.28 0.06 3.35
C THR A 94 -5.72 -1.34 3.63
N TRP A 95 -5.13 -1.48 4.82
CA TRP A 95 -4.53 -2.73 5.30
C TRP A 95 -5.11 -3.07 6.67
N PRO A 96 -6.27 -3.77 6.73
CA PRO A 96 -6.93 -4.09 8.00
C PRO A 96 -6.03 -4.84 9.00
N ALA A 97 -5.12 -5.69 8.50
CA ALA A 97 -4.15 -6.43 9.31
C ALA A 97 -3.08 -5.55 9.99
N LEU A 98 -3.02 -4.26 9.67
CA LEU A 98 -2.08 -3.29 10.25
C LEU A 98 -2.82 -2.19 11.02
N ALA A 99 -4.14 -2.32 11.25
CA ALA A 99 -4.97 -1.24 11.79
C ALA A 99 -4.60 -0.79 13.23
N ASP A 100 -3.83 -1.60 13.95
CA ASP A 100 -3.28 -1.31 15.27
C ASP A 100 -1.95 -0.52 15.21
N GLN A 101 -1.40 -0.31 14.02
CA GLN A 101 -0.16 0.42 13.79
C GLN A 101 -0.42 1.82 13.23
N THR A 102 0.53 2.72 13.48
CA THR A 102 0.56 4.04 12.87
C THR A 102 1.81 4.15 12.00
N PRO A 103 1.69 4.45 10.71
CA PRO A 103 2.84 4.68 9.85
C PRO A 103 3.56 5.98 10.20
N THR A 104 4.85 6.05 9.92
CA THR A 104 5.64 7.29 9.99
C THR A 104 4.95 8.39 9.16
N PRO A 105 4.87 9.64 9.67
CA PRO A 105 4.28 10.77 8.96
C PRO A 105 5.04 11.18 7.70
#